data_AF-A0A125RLF0-F1
#
_entry.id   AF-A0A125RLF0-F1
#
_cell.length_a   1.000
_cell.length_b   1.000
_cell.length_c   1.000
_cell.angle_alpha   90.00
_cell.angle_beta   90.00
_cell.angle_gamma   90.00
#
_symmetry.space_group_name_H-M   'P 1'
#
loop_
_entity.id
_entity.type
_entity.pdbx_description
1 polymer ?
#
loop_
_entity_poly.entity_id
_entity_poly.type
_entity_poly.pdbx_seq_one_letter_code
_entity_poly.pdbx_strand_id
1 'polypeptide(L)'
;VARIRFGAVAEQLEKAKKALKKHGRASQQAIDELEALAILFMPIKLVPKQYDALVERVRDALNQIRARERAVMQLCVRDARMPRADFLRQFPSNETNLAWAEELAAGKSKYAEAIGARKDD
;
A
#
# COMPACT_ATOMS: atom_id res chain seq x y z
N VAL A 1 8.00 -34.68 6.31
CA VAL A 1 6.89 -33.88 5.71
C VAL A 1 7.09 -32.38 5.89
N ALA A 2 7.28 -31.86 7.11
CA ALA A 2 7.48 -30.42 7.35
C ALA A 2 8.66 -29.83 6.56
N ARG A 3 9.85 -30.45 6.61
CA ARG A 3 11.03 -30.02 5.84
C ARG A 3 10.78 -29.88 4.34
N ILE A 4 10.00 -30.79 3.76
CA ILE A 4 9.67 -30.78 2.33
C ILE A 4 8.74 -29.62 2.00
N ARG A 5 7.69 -29.40 2.81
CA ARG A 5 6.75 -28.29 2.62
C ARG A 5 7.42 -26.93 2.79
N PHE A 6 8.21 -26.75 3.85
CA PHE A 6 8.97 -25.51 4.05
C PHE A 6 10.05 -25.29 2.98
N GLY A 7 10.67 -26.36 2.47
CA GLY A 7 11.58 -26.29 1.32
C GLY A 7 10.88 -25.78 0.06
N ALA A 8 9.73 -26.36 -0.28
CA ALA A 8 8.94 -25.92 -1.44
C ALA A 8 8.49 -24.45 -1.33
N VAL A 9 8.08 -24.01 -0.14
CA VAL A 9 7.75 -22.59 0.12
C VAL A 9 8.98 -21.71 -0.06
N ALA A 10 10.15 -22.11 0.44
CA ALA A 10 11.38 -21.33 0.30
C ALA A 10 11.82 -21.20 -1.17
N GLU A 11 11.76 -22.29 -1.94
CA GLU A 11 12.07 -22.28 -3.37
C GLU A 11 11.10 -21.38 -4.14
N GLN A 12 9.80 -21.48 -3.87
CA GLN A 12 8.78 -20.65 -4.52
C GLN A 12 8.91 -19.18 -4.11
N LEU A 13 9.29 -18.89 -2.87
CA LEU A 13 9.56 -17.54 -2.40
C LEU A 13 10.70 -16.89 -3.18
N GLU A 14 11.78 -17.63 -3.47
CA GLU A 14 12.89 -17.11 -4.27
C GLU A 14 12.48 -16.83 -5.73
N LYS A 15 11.60 -17.65 -6.32
CA LYS A 15 11.03 -17.36 -7.65
C LYS A 15 10.16 -16.11 -7.62
N ALA A 16 9.27 -15.99 -6.65
CA ALA A 16 8.42 -14.81 -6.47
C ALA A 16 9.27 -13.54 -6.27
N LYS A 17 10.34 -13.59 -5.46
CA LYS A 17 11.26 -12.46 -5.29
C LYS A 17 11.94 -12.06 -6.60
N LYS A 18 12.40 -13.03 -7.40
CA LYS A 18 13.01 -12.76 -8.72
C LYS A 18 12.01 -12.13 -9.68
N ALA A 19 10.78 -12.65 -9.75
CA ALA A 19 9.71 -12.11 -10.58
C ALA A 19 9.35 -10.68 -10.15
N LEU A 20 9.20 -10.43 -8.85
CA LEU A 20 8.94 -9.10 -8.28
C LEU A 20 10.03 -8.09 -8.64
N LYS A 21 11.30 -8.48 -8.54
CA LYS A 21 12.42 -7.61 -8.88
C LYS A 21 12.51 -7.31 -10.37
N LYS A 22 12.20 -8.28 -11.23
CA LYS A 22 12.37 -8.17 -12.68
C LYS A 22 11.19 -7.48 -13.37
N HIS A 23 9.96 -7.77 -12.94
CA HIS A 23 8.74 -7.35 -13.64
C HIS A 23 7.88 -6.37 -12.84
N GLY A 24 8.21 -6.12 -11.56
CA GLY A 24 7.39 -5.31 -10.68
C GLY A 24 6.17 -6.07 -10.14
N ARG A 25 5.60 -5.57 -9.04
CA ARG A 25 4.54 -6.26 -8.27
C ARG A 25 3.22 -6.40 -9.02
N ALA A 26 2.91 -5.46 -9.90
CA ALA A 26 1.65 -5.44 -10.64
C ALA A 26 1.68 -6.25 -11.94
N SER A 27 2.81 -6.89 -12.28
CA SER A 27 2.92 -7.72 -13.48
C SER A 27 2.22 -9.06 -13.29
N GLN A 28 1.62 -9.60 -14.36
CA GLN A 28 0.96 -10.90 -14.32
C GLN A 28 1.92 -12.00 -13.84
N GLN A 29 3.18 -11.97 -14.30
CA GLN A 29 4.18 -12.96 -13.89
C GLN A 29 4.46 -12.91 -12.38
N ALA A 30 4.51 -11.72 -11.77
CA ALA A 30 4.69 -11.61 -10.33
C ALA A 30 3.44 -12.06 -9.55
N ILE A 31 2.25 -11.80 -10.08
CA ILE A 31 0.98 -12.24 -9.49
C ILE A 31 0.89 -13.76 -9.48
N ASP A 32 1.16 -14.41 -10.61
CA ASP A 32 1.10 -15.87 -10.74
C ASP A 32 2.06 -16.58 -9.77
N GLU A 33 3.29 -16.08 -9.64
CA GLU A 33 4.30 -16.64 -8.73
C GLU A 33 3.94 -16.42 -7.25
N LEU A 34 3.29 -15.30 -6.93
CA LEU A 34 2.78 -15.00 -5.59
C LEU A 34 1.56 -15.87 -5.23
N GLU A 35 0.68 -16.14 -6.19
CA GLU A 35 -0.47 -17.03 -6.00
C GLU A 35 0.00 -18.48 -5.76
N ALA A 36 0.96 -18.95 -6.56
CA ALA A 36 1.60 -20.25 -6.34
C ALA A 36 2.27 -20.35 -4.95
N LEU A 37 2.91 -19.27 -4.49
CA LEU A 37 3.45 -19.21 -3.12
C LEU A 37 2.34 -19.31 -2.06
N ALA A 38 1.21 -18.62 -2.27
CA ALA A 38 0.07 -18.65 -1.35
C ALA A 38 -0.53 -20.05 -1.24
N ILE A 39 -0.68 -20.76 -2.37
CA ILE A 39 -1.17 -22.15 -2.41
C ILE A 39 -0.31 -23.09 -1.58
N LEU A 40 1.02 -22.94 -1.65
CA LEU A 40 1.95 -23.72 -0.84
C LEU A 40 1.92 -23.34 0.65
N PHE A 41 1.62 -22.08 0.97
CA PHE A 41 1.57 -21.57 2.34
C PHE A 41 0.27 -21.92 3.08
N MET A 42 -0.88 -21.89 2.41
CA MET A 42 -2.21 -22.16 2.98
C MET A 42 -2.33 -23.42 3.86
N PRO A 43 -1.80 -24.61 3.48
CA PRO A 43 -1.96 -25.81 4.28
C PRO A 43 -1.06 -25.86 5.53
N ILE A 44 -0.24 -24.83 5.79
CA ILE A 44 0.62 -24.75 6.97
C ILE A 44 -0.22 -24.32 8.17
N LYS A 45 -0.49 -25.27 9.08
CA LYS A 45 -1.11 -24.97 10.38
C LYS A 45 -0.07 -24.33 11.30
N LEU A 46 -0.14 -23.02 11.43
CA LEU A 46 0.69 -22.27 12.38
C LEU A 46 0.16 -22.44 13.81
N VAL A 47 1.06 -22.30 14.78
CA VAL A 47 0.68 -22.21 16.19
C VAL A 47 -0.19 -20.96 16.37
N PRO A 48 -1.32 -21.00 17.11
CA PRO A 48 -2.25 -19.89 17.21
C PRO A 48 -1.58 -18.54 17.54
N LYS A 49 -0.66 -18.51 18.52
CA LYS A 49 0.10 -17.30 18.86
C LYS A 49 0.90 -16.70 17.70
N GLN A 50 1.45 -17.53 16.82
CA GLN A 50 2.20 -17.07 15.65
C GLN A 50 1.26 -16.57 14.54
N TYR A 51 0.10 -17.21 14.38
CA TYR A 51 -0.93 -16.75 13.47
C TYR A 51 -1.47 -15.37 13.88
N ASP A 52 -1.80 -15.20 15.17
CA ASP A 52 -2.31 -13.94 15.70
C ASP A 52 -1.32 -12.80 15.48
N ALA A 53 -0.04 -13.01 15.77
CA ALA A 53 1.02 -12.03 15.53
C ALA A 53 1.17 -11.63 14.04
N LEU A 54 0.99 -12.59 13.12
CA LEU A 54 1.00 -12.30 11.68
C LEU A 54 -0.21 -11.45 11.27
N VAL A 55 -1.40 -11.79 11.77
CA VAL A 55 -2.62 -11.04 11.48
C VAL A 55 -2.57 -9.63 12.04
N GLU A 56 -2.07 -9.47 13.27
CA GLU A 56 -1.88 -8.16 13.92
C GLU A 56 -0.95 -7.27 13.09
N ARG A 57 0.20 -7.79 12.67
CA ARG A 57 1.13 -7.04 11.82
C ARG A 57 0.49 -6.54 10.52
N VAL A 58 -0.36 -7.35 9.89
CA VAL A 58 -1.07 -6.95 8.66
C VAL A 58 -2.10 -5.86 8.98
N ARG A 59 -2.87 -6.01 10.07
CA ARG A 59 -3.84 -5.01 10.50
C ARG A 59 -3.18 -3.68 10.84
N ASP A 60 -2.04 -3.72 11.51
CA ASP A 60 -1.28 -2.52 11.87
C ASP A 60 -0.76 -1.77 10.65
N ALA A 61 -0.25 -2.49 9.64
CA ALA A 61 0.16 -1.86 8.39
C ALA A 61 -1.03 -1.16 7.70
N LEU A 62 -2.22 -1.78 7.66
CA LEU A 62 -3.42 -1.14 7.13
C LEU A 62 -3.87 0.06 7.96
N ASN A 63 -3.78 -0.03 9.28
CA ASN A 63 -4.12 1.08 10.18
C ASN A 63 -3.17 2.27 9.99
N GLN A 64 -1.89 2.02 9.77
CA GLN A 64 -0.90 3.05 9.44
C GLN A 64 -1.23 3.73 8.11
N ILE A 65 -1.54 2.96 7.06
CA ILE A 65 -1.96 3.51 5.76
C ILE A 65 -3.19 4.41 5.94
N ARG A 66 -4.25 3.92 6.60
CA ARG A 66 -5.46 4.71 6.88
C ARG A 66 -5.20 5.95 7.73
N ALA A 67 -4.23 5.90 8.64
CA ALA A 67 -3.84 7.07 9.42
C ALA A 67 -3.19 8.13 8.52
N ARG A 68 -2.34 7.72 7.58
CA ARG A 68 -1.73 8.63 6.58
C ARG A 68 -2.78 9.21 5.63
N GLU A 69 -3.66 8.38 5.07
CA GLU A 69 -4.77 8.84 4.21
C GLU A 69 -5.66 9.86 4.93
N ARG A 70 -6.00 9.60 6.20
CA ARG A 70 -6.78 10.55 7.02
C ARG A 70 -6.03 11.84 7.30
N ALA A 71 -4.72 11.78 7.55
CA ALA A 71 -3.89 12.97 7.76
C ALA A 71 -3.89 13.85 6.51
N VAL A 72 -3.65 13.26 5.33
CA VAL A 72 -3.70 13.96 4.05
C VAL A 72 -5.09 14.55 3.81
N MET A 73 -6.16 13.79 4.08
CA MET A 73 -7.53 14.28 3.95
C MET A 73 -7.80 15.48 4.87
N GLN A 74 -7.28 15.49 6.11
CA GLN A 74 -7.44 16.64 7.01
C GLN A 74 -6.73 17.87 6.46
N LEU A 75 -5.48 17.73 6.00
CA LEU A 75 -4.72 18.83 5.42
C LEU A 75 -5.42 19.42 4.19
N CYS A 76 -5.86 18.58 3.25
CA CYS A 76 -6.53 19.06 2.04
C CYS A 76 -7.93 19.62 2.31
N VAL A 77 -8.79 18.88 3.02
CA VAL A 77 -10.22 19.23 3.14
C VAL A 77 -10.47 20.25 4.24
N ARG A 78 -9.87 20.07 5.42
CA ARG A 78 -10.10 20.96 6.57
C ARG A 78 -9.21 22.20 6.47
N ASP A 79 -7.91 22.01 6.31
CA ASP A 79 -6.93 23.08 6.49
C ASP A 79 -6.75 23.91 5.20
N ALA A 80 -6.78 23.26 4.04
CA ALA A 80 -6.77 23.93 2.74
C ALA A 80 -8.16 24.20 2.14
N ARG A 81 -9.24 23.82 2.84
CA ARG A 81 -10.65 24.05 2.42
C ARG A 81 -11.01 23.45 1.06
N MET A 82 -10.35 22.38 0.64
CA MET A 82 -10.73 21.63 -0.56
C MET A 82 -12.09 20.97 -0.36
N PRO A 83 -13.03 21.04 -1.33
CA PRO A 83 -14.25 20.26 -1.27
C PRO A 83 -13.98 18.76 -1.17
N ARG A 84 -14.64 18.06 -0.24
CA ARG A 84 -14.43 16.62 -0.02
C ARG A 84 -14.66 15.79 -1.29
N ALA A 85 -15.61 16.19 -2.14
CA ALA A 85 -15.86 15.51 -3.41
C ALA A 85 -14.66 15.57 -4.36
N ASP A 86 -13.96 16.71 -4.41
CA ASP A 86 -12.77 16.89 -5.25
C ASP A 86 -11.59 16.07 -4.72
N PHE A 87 -11.44 15.98 -3.39
CA PHE A 87 -10.44 15.12 -2.76
C PHE A 87 -10.68 13.65 -3.11
N LEU A 88 -11.90 13.15 -2.90
CA LEU A 88 -12.25 11.75 -3.17
C LEU A 88 -12.10 11.37 -4.66
N ARG A 89 -12.25 12.35 -5.57
CA ARG A 89 -12.04 12.14 -7.01
C ARG A 89 -10.56 12.06 -7.40
N GLN A 90 -9.70 12.84 -6.76
CA GLN A 90 -8.30 13.00 -7.19
C GLN A 90 -7.31 12.15 -6.41
N PHE A 91 -7.56 11.92 -5.11
CA PHE A 91 -6.61 11.26 -4.23
C PHE A 91 -6.30 9.79 -4.60
N PRO A 92 -7.27 8.93 -4.98
CA PRO A 92 -7.00 7.51 -5.24
C PRO A 92 -5.98 7.24 -6.36
N SER A 93 -5.82 8.17 -7.30
CA SER A 93 -4.81 8.05 -8.37
C SER A 93 -3.47 8.71 -8.01
N ASN A 94 -3.39 9.43 -6.89
CA ASN A 94 -2.24 10.22 -6.46
C ASN A 94 -1.70 9.82 -5.08
N GLU A 95 -2.15 8.70 -4.50
CA GLU A 95 -1.79 8.25 -3.15
C GLU A 95 -0.27 8.17 -2.90
N THR A 96 0.51 7.88 -3.96
CA THR A 96 1.97 7.79 -3.91
C THR A 96 2.66 8.85 -4.77
N ASN A 97 1.91 9.80 -5.35
CA ASN A 97 2.47 10.84 -6.22
C ASN A 97 2.95 12.03 -5.39
N LEU A 98 4.27 12.14 -5.21
CA LEU A 98 4.87 13.25 -4.46
C LEU A 98 4.71 14.61 -5.15
N ALA A 99 4.53 14.63 -6.47
CA ALA A 99 4.33 15.88 -7.23
C ALA A 99 2.89 16.40 -7.16
N TRP A 100 1.94 15.60 -6.67
CA TRP A 100 0.52 15.97 -6.66
C TRP A 100 0.25 17.24 -5.85
N ALA A 101 0.91 17.41 -4.71
CA ALA A 101 0.78 18.63 -3.90
C ALA A 101 1.27 19.88 -4.65
N GLU A 102 2.35 19.76 -5.42
CA GLU A 102 2.91 20.84 -6.25
C GLU A 102 1.98 21.18 -7.42
N GLU A 103 1.43 20.17 -8.09
CA GLU A 103 0.45 20.34 -9.17
C GLU A 103 -0.82 21.05 -8.67
N LEU A 104 -1.31 20.69 -7.49
CA LEU A 104 -2.45 21.36 -6.87
C LEU A 104 -2.15 22.81 -6.48
N ALA A 105 -0.93 23.07 -5.99
CA ALA A 105 -0.48 24.40 -5.60
C ALA A 105 -0.25 25.33 -6.81
N ALA A 106 0.22 24.80 -7.94
CA ALA A 106 0.39 25.53 -9.19
C ALA A 106 -0.93 25.76 -9.95
N GLY A 107 -2.01 25.07 -9.55
CA GLY A 107 -3.32 25.18 -10.15
C GLY A 107 -4.03 26.52 -9.88
N LYS A 108 -5.18 26.72 -10.52
CA LYS A 108 -6.05 27.90 -10.33
C LYS A 108 -7.18 27.68 -9.33
N SER A 109 -7.17 26.56 -8.62
CA SER A 109 -8.21 26.23 -7.65
C SER A 109 -8.15 27.17 -6.46
N LYS A 110 -9.29 27.46 -5.84
CA LYS A 110 -9.38 28.35 -4.67
C LYS A 110 -8.56 27.87 -3.46
N TYR A 111 -8.23 26.59 -3.43
CA TYR A 111 -7.43 25.94 -2.39
C TYR A 111 -5.95 25.79 -2.75
N ALA A 112 -5.51 26.21 -3.95
CA ALA A 112 -4.14 26.01 -4.44
C ALA A 112 -3.09 26.68 -3.54
N GLU A 113 -3.30 27.96 -3.21
CA GLU A 113 -2.40 28.72 -2.32
C GLU A 113 -2.30 28.07 -0.92
N ALA A 114 -3.44 27.62 -0.38
CA ALA A 114 -3.50 27.00 0.94
C ALA A 114 -2.83 25.61 0.98
N ILE A 115 -2.78 24.89 -0.15
CA ILE A 115 -2.03 23.64 -0.28
C ILE A 115 -0.53 23.93 -0.45
N GLY A 116 -0.17 24.95 -1.25
CA GLY A 116 1.23 25.35 -1.43
C GLY A 116 1.93 25.74 -0.13
N ALA A 117 1.21 26.40 0.79
CA ALA A 117 1.72 26.75 2.12
C ALA A 117 1.98 25.55 3.05
N ARG A 118 1.46 24.35 2.72
CA ARG A 118 1.48 23.14 3.57
C ARG A 118 2.07 21.93 2.85
N LYS A 119 2.84 22.16 1.80
CA LYS A 119 3.41 21.09 0.98
C LYS A 119 4.40 20.21 1.74
N ASP A 120 5.03 20.75 2.78
CA ASP A 120 6.08 20.11 3.59
C ASP A 120 5.53 19.51 4.90
N ASP A 121 4.23 19.69 5.18
CA ASP A 121 3.51 19.18 6.36
C ASP A 121 2.96 17.76 6.13
#